data_AF-A0A535UIM1-F1
#
_entry.id   AF-A0A535UIM1-F1
#
_cell.length_a   1.000
_cell.length_b   1.000
_cell.length_c   1.000
_cell.angle_alpha   90.00
_cell.angle_beta   90.00
_cell.angle_gamma   90.00
#
_symmetry.space_group_name_H-M   'P 1'
#
loop_
_entity.id
_entity.type
_entity.pdbx_description
1 polymer ?
#
loop_
_entity_poly.entity_id
_entity_poly.type
_entity_poly.pdbx_seq_one_letter_code
_entity_poly.pdbx_strand_id
1 'polypeptide(L)'
;FLGLVDLFIQHGQDAVAERMVRARIEEKPALHLLEWLQKYYRDRGNHVAELEIAETLFRTQPYLRRYQELRDLAGQLGRWETLRLELLAFLEQTSNTTLLIQVALDEGEIDKALQLLKGIAKKDIYGYTYTDGYGYYWYSNIALEVARAAEETRPREAIELYRQFAERLIAQRGRQKYQEASKYLAKMRALYEKLGESEAWTSYITALREQNRNLRALKEELANAGL
;
A
#
# COMPACT_ATOMS: atom_id res chain seq x y z
N PHE A 1 -8.64 -10.33 32.47
CA PHE A 1 -8.91 -11.66 31.89
C PHE A 1 -7.62 -12.36 31.46
N LEU A 2 -6.80 -11.79 30.54
CA LEU A 2 -5.54 -12.44 30.12
C LEU A 2 -4.56 -12.72 31.27
N GLY A 3 -4.46 -11.85 32.28
CA GLY A 3 -3.64 -12.14 33.47
C GLY A 3 -4.06 -13.39 34.27
N LEU A 4 -5.34 -13.79 34.18
CA LEU A 4 -5.80 -15.07 34.73
C LEU A 4 -5.37 -16.24 33.84
N VAL A 5 -5.42 -16.07 32.52
CA VAL A 5 -5.00 -17.07 31.54
C VAL A 5 -3.49 -17.34 31.66
N ASP A 6 -2.68 -16.30 31.81
CA ASP A 6 -1.23 -16.42 32.02
C ASP A 6 -0.90 -17.16 33.32
N LEU A 7 -1.72 -16.98 34.37
CA LEU A 7 -1.59 -17.73 35.62
C LEU A 7 -1.85 -19.23 35.42
N PHE A 8 -2.83 -19.62 34.60
CA PHE A 8 -3.06 -21.03 34.26
C PHE A 8 -1.87 -21.64 33.50
N ILE A 9 -1.23 -20.89 32.59
CA ILE A 9 -0.01 -21.35 31.91
C ILE A 9 1.14 -21.54 32.92
N GLN A 10 1.33 -20.59 33.85
CA GLN A 10 2.37 -20.70 34.88
C GLN A 10 2.20 -21.94 35.77
N HIS A 11 0.96 -22.40 35.95
CA HIS A 11 0.63 -23.62 36.70
C HIS A 11 0.50 -24.88 35.83
N GLY A 12 0.96 -24.85 34.57
CA GLY A 12 0.96 -26.01 33.65
C GLY A 12 -0.44 -26.43 33.18
N GLN A 13 -1.42 -25.54 33.24
CA GLN A 13 -2.80 -25.76 32.79
C GLN A 13 -3.08 -25.09 31.43
N ASP A 14 -2.18 -25.32 30.48
CA ASP A 14 -2.16 -24.73 29.15
C ASP A 14 -3.45 -24.98 28.36
N ALA A 15 -3.96 -26.22 28.38
CA ALA A 15 -5.19 -26.58 27.67
C ALA A 15 -6.43 -25.86 28.24
N VAL A 16 -6.43 -25.56 29.54
CA VAL A 16 -7.51 -24.80 30.18
C VAL A 16 -7.43 -23.34 29.79
N ALA A 17 -6.22 -22.76 29.79
CA ALA A 17 -5.94 -21.40 29.33
C ALA A 17 -6.43 -21.21 27.88
N GLU A 18 -6.07 -22.10 26.97
CA GLU A 18 -6.49 -22.08 25.57
C GLU A 18 -8.02 -22.13 25.43
N ARG A 19 -8.68 -23.10 26.08
CA ARG A 19 -10.14 -23.26 26.01
C ARG A 19 -10.87 -22.03 26.54
N MET A 20 -10.36 -21.40 27.59
CA MET A 20 -10.95 -20.19 28.17
C MET A 20 -10.90 -18.99 27.21
N VAL A 21 -9.83 -18.88 26.41
CA VAL A 21 -9.71 -17.81 25.41
C VAL A 21 -10.55 -18.14 24.17
N ARG A 22 -10.54 -19.40 23.70
CA ARG A 22 -11.38 -19.85 22.57
C ARG A 22 -12.87 -19.63 22.83
N ALA A 23 -13.37 -19.94 24.02
CA ALA A 23 -14.79 -19.71 24.36
C ALA A 23 -15.21 -18.23 24.33
N ARG A 24 -14.25 -17.29 24.35
CA ARG A 24 -14.54 -15.84 24.35
C ARG A 24 -14.46 -15.19 22.97
N ILE A 25 -13.99 -15.90 21.95
CA ILE A 25 -13.88 -15.37 20.58
C ILE A 25 -15.10 -15.70 19.69
N GLU A 26 -16.04 -16.51 20.18
CA GLU A 26 -17.19 -17.01 19.39
C GLU A 26 -18.24 -15.93 19.04
N GLU A 27 -18.46 -14.93 19.89
CA GLU A 27 -19.50 -13.91 19.64
C GLU A 27 -18.95 -12.63 18.99
N LYS A 28 -17.80 -12.13 19.49
CA LYS A 28 -17.03 -11.00 18.92
C LYS A 28 -15.57 -11.11 19.36
N PRO A 29 -14.65 -11.55 18.50
CA PRO A 29 -13.28 -11.76 18.91
C PRO A 29 -12.60 -10.43 19.21
N ALA A 30 -12.21 -10.22 20.47
CA ALA A 30 -11.38 -9.08 20.81
C ALA A 30 -9.95 -9.30 20.30
N LEU A 31 -9.39 -8.30 19.62
CA LEU A 31 -8.09 -8.41 18.94
C LEU A 31 -6.95 -8.92 19.83
N HIS A 32 -6.87 -8.41 21.07
CA HIS A 32 -5.85 -8.82 22.02
C HIS A 32 -5.95 -10.31 22.43
N LEU A 33 -7.15 -10.92 22.35
CA LEU A 33 -7.34 -12.35 22.62
C LEU A 33 -6.87 -13.20 21.44
N LEU A 34 -7.13 -12.74 20.22
CA LEU A 34 -6.62 -13.39 19.01
C LEU A 34 -5.10 -13.29 18.92
N GLU A 35 -4.51 -12.12 19.20
CA GLU A 35 -3.05 -11.94 19.22
C GLU A 35 -2.38 -12.82 20.29
N TRP A 36 -3.02 -12.96 21.45
CA TRP A 36 -2.57 -13.88 22.49
C TRP A 36 -2.62 -15.34 22.00
N LEU A 37 -3.71 -15.78 21.37
CA LEU A 37 -3.84 -17.14 20.83
C LEU A 37 -2.83 -17.43 19.71
N GLN A 38 -2.62 -16.47 18.81
CA GLN A 38 -1.64 -16.59 17.74
C GLN A 38 -0.25 -16.84 18.32
N LYS A 39 0.15 -16.02 19.30
CA LYS A 39 1.42 -16.21 20.02
C LYS A 39 1.47 -17.56 20.75
N TYR A 40 0.40 -17.94 21.43
CA TYR A 40 0.30 -19.19 22.16
C TYR A 40 0.55 -20.42 21.25
N TYR A 41 -0.01 -20.42 20.03
CA TYR A 41 0.21 -21.49 19.06
C TYR A 41 1.59 -21.45 18.42
N ARG A 42 2.10 -20.26 18.12
CA ARG A 42 3.46 -20.06 17.61
C ARG A 42 4.51 -20.64 18.54
N ASP A 43 4.43 -20.30 19.83
CA ASP A 43 5.39 -20.75 20.86
C ASP A 43 5.39 -22.28 21.03
N ARG A 44 4.32 -22.96 20.59
CA ARG A 44 4.15 -24.41 20.65
C ARG A 44 4.33 -25.12 19.31
N GLY A 45 4.67 -24.39 18.24
CA GLY A 45 4.83 -24.94 16.89
C GLY A 45 3.54 -25.48 16.26
N ASN A 46 2.37 -25.10 16.78
CA ASN A 46 1.08 -25.51 16.19
C ASN A 46 0.70 -24.54 15.06
N HIS A 47 1.39 -24.66 13.93
CA HIS A 47 1.21 -23.77 12.78
C HIS A 47 -0.20 -23.84 12.16
N VAL A 48 -0.89 -24.98 12.29
CA VAL A 48 -2.27 -25.13 11.79
C VAL A 48 -3.22 -24.24 12.60
N ALA A 49 -3.17 -24.32 13.92
CA ALA A 49 -4.01 -23.48 14.78
C ALA A 49 -3.56 -22.01 14.75
N GLU A 50 -2.26 -21.74 14.59
CA GLU A 50 -1.75 -20.38 14.38
C GLU A 50 -2.35 -19.76 13.11
N LEU A 51 -2.40 -20.51 12.01
CA LEU A 51 -2.97 -20.04 10.73
C LEU A 51 -4.45 -19.67 10.87
N GLU A 52 -5.26 -20.50 11.54
CA GLU A 52 -6.68 -20.21 11.77
C GLU A 52 -6.89 -18.87 12.52
N ILE A 53 -6.07 -18.63 13.55
CA ILE A 53 -6.15 -17.39 14.34
C ILE A 53 -5.64 -16.20 13.52
N ALA A 54 -4.56 -16.37 12.77
CA ALA A 54 -4.03 -15.34 11.87
C ALA A 54 -5.06 -14.94 10.79
N GLU A 55 -5.82 -15.90 10.26
CA GLU A 55 -6.87 -15.63 9.28
C GLU A 55 -8.01 -14.83 9.91
N THR A 56 -8.43 -15.21 11.13
CA THR A 56 -9.45 -14.48 11.88
C THR A 56 -8.99 -13.04 12.18
N LEU A 57 -7.72 -12.86 12.53
CA LEU A 57 -7.10 -11.55 12.74
C LEU A 57 -7.12 -10.71 11.46
N PHE A 58 -6.78 -11.30 10.31
CA PHE A 58 -6.82 -10.62 9.02
C PHE A 58 -8.23 -10.21 8.63
N ARG A 59 -9.23 -11.09 8.79
CA ARG A 59 -10.63 -10.76 8.49
C ARG A 59 -11.18 -9.66 9.40
N THR A 60 -10.70 -9.57 10.64
CA THR A 60 -11.07 -8.51 11.60
C THR A 60 -10.35 -7.19 11.30
N GLN A 61 -9.07 -7.25 10.91
CA GLN A 61 -8.23 -6.11 10.59
C GLN A 61 -7.39 -6.40 9.35
N PRO A 62 -7.93 -6.12 8.16
CA PRO A 62 -7.24 -6.39 6.90
C PRO A 62 -6.08 -5.40 6.75
N TYR A 63 -4.85 -5.87 6.98
CA TYR A 63 -3.61 -5.11 6.83
C TYR A 63 -2.57 -5.92 6.06
N LEU A 64 -1.72 -5.24 5.28
CA LEU A 64 -0.68 -5.89 4.47
C LEU A 64 0.23 -6.78 5.31
N ARG A 65 0.64 -6.32 6.50
CA ARG A 65 1.49 -7.11 7.40
C ARG A 65 0.86 -8.46 7.79
N ARG A 66 -0.45 -8.48 8.02
CA ARG A 66 -1.18 -9.73 8.36
C ARG A 66 -1.32 -10.64 7.13
N TYR A 67 -1.45 -10.06 5.93
CA TYR A 67 -1.42 -10.82 4.68
C TYR A 67 -0.07 -11.51 4.46
N GLN A 68 1.05 -10.78 4.65
CA GLN A 68 2.39 -11.33 4.55
C GLN A 68 2.64 -12.45 5.57
N GLU A 69 2.19 -12.27 6.81
CA GLU A 69 2.26 -13.30 7.85
C GLU A 69 1.46 -14.56 7.48
N LEU A 70 0.26 -14.39 6.91
CA LEU A 70 -0.54 -15.51 6.38
C LEU A 70 0.17 -16.22 5.22
N ARG A 71 0.84 -15.48 4.34
CA ARG A 71 1.63 -16.06 3.24
C ARG A 71 2.74 -16.96 3.76
N ASP A 72 3.49 -16.49 4.76
CA ASP A 72 4.60 -17.25 5.32
C ASP A 72 4.10 -18.52 6.03
N LEU A 73 3.07 -18.40 6.87
CA LEU A 73 2.48 -19.53 7.60
C LEU A 73 1.82 -20.56 6.66
N ALA A 74 1.00 -20.09 5.72
CA ALA A 74 0.35 -20.98 4.77
C ALA A 74 1.34 -21.60 3.78
N GLY A 75 2.43 -20.89 3.46
CA GLY A 75 3.54 -21.40 2.65
C GLY A 75 4.21 -22.60 3.31
N GLN A 76 4.51 -22.52 4.61
CA GLN A 76 5.07 -23.65 5.39
C GLN A 76 4.13 -24.87 5.41
N LEU A 77 2.82 -24.63 5.34
CA LEU A 77 1.80 -25.67 5.36
C LEU A 77 1.40 -26.16 3.95
N GLY A 78 1.96 -25.58 2.88
CA GLY A 78 1.61 -25.91 1.50
C GLY A 78 0.18 -25.52 1.11
N ARG A 79 -0.43 -24.56 1.79
CA ARG A 79 -1.83 -24.11 1.60
C ARG A 79 -1.97 -22.72 0.99
N TRP A 80 -0.85 -22.07 0.66
CA TRP A 80 -0.85 -20.68 0.24
C TRP A 80 -1.75 -20.41 -0.97
N GLU A 81 -1.67 -21.22 -2.03
CA GLU A 81 -2.42 -20.96 -3.27
C GLU A 81 -3.93 -20.90 -3.05
N THR A 82 -4.50 -21.83 -2.28
CA THR A 82 -5.93 -21.85 -1.94
C THR A 82 -6.29 -20.67 -1.05
N LEU A 83 -5.52 -20.45 0.02
CA LEU A 83 -5.80 -19.38 0.98
C LEU A 83 -5.71 -18.00 0.30
N ARG A 84 -4.71 -17.79 -0.56
CA ARG A 84 -4.52 -16.55 -1.31
C ARG A 84 -5.79 -16.15 -2.07
N LEU A 85 -6.41 -17.08 -2.79
CA LEU A 85 -7.63 -16.82 -3.55
C LEU A 85 -8.78 -16.41 -2.63
N GLU A 86 -8.93 -17.07 -1.49
CA GLU A 86 -9.96 -16.74 -0.49
C GLU A 86 -9.75 -15.36 0.14
N LEU A 87 -8.49 -15.01 0.44
CA LEU A 87 -8.14 -13.69 0.98
C LEU A 87 -8.40 -12.58 -0.04
N LEU A 88 -8.03 -12.79 -1.31
CA LEU A 88 -8.29 -11.82 -2.38
C LEU A 88 -9.80 -11.64 -2.61
N ALA A 89 -10.57 -12.73 -2.68
CA ALA A 89 -12.02 -12.67 -2.81
C ALA A 89 -12.68 -11.93 -1.63
N PHE A 90 -12.18 -12.14 -0.41
CA PHE A 90 -12.64 -11.40 0.76
C PHE A 90 -12.35 -9.89 0.64
N LEU A 91 -11.15 -9.51 0.20
CA LEU A 91 -10.78 -8.10 0.01
C LEU A 91 -11.62 -7.42 -1.08
N GLU A 92 -11.93 -8.14 -2.17
CA GLU A 92 -12.82 -7.66 -3.23
C GLU A 92 -14.25 -7.45 -2.72
N GLN A 93 -14.81 -8.44 -2.01
CA GLN A 93 -16.17 -8.35 -1.44
C GLN A 93 -16.31 -7.22 -0.42
N THR A 94 -15.27 -6.97 0.37
CA THR A 94 -15.23 -5.89 1.36
C THR A 94 -14.82 -4.54 0.77
N SER A 95 -14.60 -4.46 -0.55
CA SER A 95 -14.17 -3.24 -1.26
C SER A 95 -12.89 -2.61 -0.69
N ASN A 96 -11.97 -3.44 -0.19
CA ASN A 96 -10.68 -3.01 0.37
C ASN A 96 -9.64 -2.74 -0.72
N THR A 97 -9.97 -1.85 -1.67
CA THR A 97 -9.17 -1.66 -2.89
C THR A 97 -7.75 -1.17 -2.64
N THR A 98 -7.54 -0.33 -1.61
CA THR A 98 -6.19 0.11 -1.23
C THR A 98 -5.30 -1.08 -0.83
N LEU A 99 -5.84 -2.00 -0.04
CA LEU A 99 -5.11 -3.19 0.37
C LEU A 99 -4.91 -4.16 -0.80
N LEU A 100 -5.87 -4.28 -1.72
CA LEU A 100 -5.68 -5.05 -2.97
C LEU A 100 -4.50 -4.53 -3.79
N ILE A 101 -4.33 -3.20 -3.90
CA ILE A 101 -3.18 -2.60 -4.58
C ILE A 101 -1.89 -2.93 -3.83
N GLN A 102 -1.86 -2.78 -2.51
CA GLN A 102 -0.70 -3.11 -1.69
C GLN A 102 -0.28 -4.58 -1.80
N VAL A 103 -1.25 -5.50 -1.81
CA VAL A 103 -1.02 -6.93 -2.03
C VAL A 103 -0.46 -7.17 -3.43
N ALA A 104 -1.04 -6.56 -4.47
CA ALA A 104 -0.53 -6.69 -5.83
C ALA A 104 0.91 -6.19 -5.96
N LEU A 105 1.28 -5.09 -5.27
CA LEU A 105 2.65 -4.60 -5.24
C LEU A 105 3.60 -5.55 -4.51
N ASP A 106 3.18 -6.08 -3.35
CA ASP A 106 3.96 -7.03 -2.56
C ASP A 106 4.21 -8.37 -3.29
N GLU A 107 3.27 -8.79 -4.13
CA GLU A 107 3.39 -9.98 -4.98
C GLU A 107 4.05 -9.71 -6.34
N GLY A 108 4.42 -8.46 -6.64
CA GLY A 108 5.04 -8.08 -7.91
C GLY A 108 4.08 -8.04 -9.10
N GLU A 109 2.76 -8.10 -8.88
CA GLU A 109 1.70 -7.98 -9.89
C GLU A 109 1.48 -6.50 -10.30
N ILE A 110 2.51 -5.88 -10.89
CA ILE A 110 2.53 -4.44 -11.23
C ILE A 110 1.35 -4.05 -12.14
N ASP A 111 1.02 -4.89 -13.12
CA ASP A 111 -0.15 -4.74 -14.00
C ASP A 111 -1.45 -4.54 -13.23
N LYS A 112 -1.69 -5.44 -12.28
CA LYS A 112 -2.91 -5.48 -11.49
C LYS A 112 -2.96 -4.28 -10.56
N ALA A 113 -1.84 -3.91 -9.95
CA ALA A 113 -1.74 -2.71 -9.13
C ALA A 113 -2.10 -1.44 -9.94
N LEU A 114 -1.59 -1.31 -11.16
CA LEU A 114 -1.94 -0.22 -12.09
C LEU A 114 -3.43 -0.24 -12.48
N GLN A 115 -3.98 -1.41 -12.79
CA GLN A 115 -5.39 -1.55 -13.16
C GLN A 115 -6.33 -1.17 -12.00
N LEU A 116 -6.05 -1.67 -10.80
CA LEU A 116 -6.81 -1.35 -9.59
C LEU A 116 -6.73 0.14 -9.26
N LEU A 117 -5.54 0.74 -9.38
CA LEU A 117 -5.35 2.18 -9.18
C LEU A 117 -6.19 3.00 -10.17
N LYS A 118 -6.19 2.61 -11.46
CA LYS A 118 -7.03 3.25 -12.50
C LYS A 118 -8.53 3.11 -12.17
N GLY A 119 -8.95 1.98 -11.60
CA GLY A 119 -10.35 1.73 -11.22
C GLY A 119 -10.87 2.62 -10.09
N ILE A 120 -10.00 3.09 -9.19
CA ILE A 120 -10.37 3.99 -8.08
C ILE A 120 -10.08 5.47 -8.35
N ALA A 121 -9.51 5.78 -9.52
CA ALA A 121 -9.15 7.13 -9.93
C ALA A 121 -10.41 8.00 -10.15
N LYS A 122 -10.69 8.91 -9.21
CA LYS A 122 -11.63 10.04 -9.34
C LYS A 122 -10.91 11.26 -9.95
N LYS A 123 -11.60 12.39 -10.18
CA LYS A 123 -10.96 13.66 -10.61
C LYS A 123 -11.25 14.78 -9.63
N ASP A 124 -10.25 15.56 -9.25
CA ASP A 124 -10.40 16.70 -8.33
C ASP A 124 -10.88 17.97 -9.05
N ILE A 125 -11.02 19.07 -8.30
CA ILE A 125 -11.46 20.37 -8.82
C ILE A 125 -10.53 20.96 -9.90
N TYR A 126 -9.31 20.44 -10.01
CA TYR A 126 -8.31 20.83 -11.02
C TYR A 126 -8.27 19.83 -12.20
N GLY A 127 -9.10 18.80 -12.17
CA GLY A 127 -9.16 17.76 -13.21
C GLY A 127 -8.11 16.65 -13.06
N TYR A 128 -7.27 16.69 -12.01
CA TYR A 128 -6.25 15.68 -11.74
C TYR A 128 -6.86 14.47 -11.06
N THR A 129 -6.32 13.28 -11.34
CA THR A 129 -6.86 12.07 -10.74
C THR A 129 -6.70 12.08 -9.21
N TYR A 130 -7.62 11.36 -8.56
CA TYR A 130 -7.97 11.19 -7.14
C TYR A 130 -8.22 9.78 -6.57
N THR A 131 -7.93 9.45 -5.31
CA THR A 131 -8.28 8.17 -4.66
C THR A 131 -8.94 8.58 -3.36
N ASP A 132 -10.09 8.00 -3.07
CA ASP A 132 -10.87 8.37 -1.89
C ASP A 132 -10.20 7.91 -0.60
N GLY A 133 -10.22 8.76 0.42
CA GLY A 133 -9.45 8.62 1.65
C GLY A 133 -9.04 9.98 2.20
N TYR A 134 -10.02 10.73 2.71
CA TYR A 134 -9.87 11.97 3.48
C TYR A 134 -8.74 12.93 3.04
N GLY A 135 -9.10 13.89 2.18
CA GLY A 135 -8.60 15.26 2.24
C GLY A 135 -7.10 15.50 2.04
N TYR A 136 -6.76 16.13 0.90
CA TYR A 136 -5.57 16.99 0.73
C TYR A 136 -4.15 16.41 0.98
N TYR A 137 -3.99 15.17 1.47
CA TYR A 137 -2.69 14.57 1.76
C TYR A 137 -2.55 13.09 1.36
N TRP A 138 -3.66 12.34 1.15
CA TRP A 138 -3.60 10.88 0.98
C TRP A 138 -3.62 10.37 -0.47
N TYR A 139 -3.77 11.24 -1.47
CA TYR A 139 -3.45 10.86 -2.85
C TYR A 139 -1.97 10.50 -3.04
N SER A 140 -1.15 10.74 -2.01
CA SER A 140 0.30 10.79 -2.10
C SER A 140 1.01 9.46 -1.98
N ASN A 141 0.54 8.45 -1.23
CA ASN A 141 1.40 7.29 -0.99
C ASN A 141 1.19 6.14 -1.99
N ILE A 142 -0.02 5.60 -2.11
CA ILE A 142 -0.22 4.37 -2.89
C ILE A 142 0.04 4.56 -4.39
N ALA A 143 -0.39 5.68 -4.99
CA ALA A 143 -0.12 5.96 -6.40
C ALA A 143 1.38 6.15 -6.68
N LEU A 144 2.13 6.75 -5.74
CA LEU A 144 3.58 6.90 -5.84
C LEU A 144 4.33 5.58 -5.59
N GLU A 145 3.82 4.72 -4.70
CA GLU A 145 4.31 3.35 -4.51
C GLU A 145 4.13 2.55 -5.80
N VAL A 146 2.96 2.61 -6.43
CA VAL A 146 2.69 1.99 -7.74
C VAL A 146 3.62 2.57 -8.81
N ALA A 147 3.76 3.90 -8.89
CA ALA A 147 4.65 4.53 -9.86
C ALA A 147 6.10 4.06 -9.68
N ARG A 148 6.58 3.99 -8.43
CA ARG A 148 7.93 3.53 -8.11
C ARG A 148 8.13 2.07 -8.51
N ALA A 149 7.17 1.20 -8.17
CA ALA A 149 7.24 -0.21 -8.54
C ALA A 149 7.17 -0.43 -10.06
N ALA A 150 6.52 0.49 -10.78
CA ALA A 150 6.39 0.49 -12.23
C ALA A 150 7.61 1.06 -12.97
N GLU A 151 8.58 1.73 -12.31
CA GLU A 151 9.71 2.39 -12.97
C GLU A 151 10.51 1.45 -13.89
N GLU A 152 10.70 0.20 -13.48
CA GLU A 152 11.51 -0.78 -14.20
C GLU A 152 10.74 -1.48 -15.32
N THR A 153 9.53 -1.95 -15.04
CA THR A 153 8.76 -2.81 -15.96
C THR A 153 7.77 -2.03 -16.82
N ARG A 154 7.33 -0.86 -16.35
CA ARG A 154 6.31 0.01 -16.97
C ARG A 154 6.66 1.50 -16.85
N PRO A 155 7.85 1.91 -17.34
CA PRO A 155 8.36 3.27 -17.18
C PRO A 155 7.40 4.35 -17.71
N ARG A 156 6.64 4.09 -18.78
CA ARG A 156 5.65 5.05 -19.31
C ARG A 156 4.46 5.28 -18.37
N GLU A 157 3.97 4.24 -17.71
CA GLU A 157 2.91 4.37 -16.70
C GLU A 157 3.44 5.09 -15.45
N ALA A 158 4.68 4.81 -15.04
CA ALA A 158 5.33 5.52 -13.95
C ALA A 158 5.51 7.03 -14.26
N ILE A 159 5.95 7.37 -15.48
CA ILE A 159 6.05 8.74 -15.97
C ILE A 159 4.69 9.45 -15.88
N GLU A 160 3.61 8.78 -16.30
CA GLU A 160 2.27 9.36 -16.26
C GLU A 160 1.81 9.68 -14.84
N LEU A 161 2.04 8.76 -13.90
CA LEU A 161 1.70 8.95 -12.49
C LEU A 161 2.52 10.09 -11.86
N TYR A 162 3.82 10.15 -12.15
CA TYR A 162 4.68 11.25 -11.70
C TYR A 162 4.30 12.60 -12.31
N ARG A 163 3.89 12.62 -13.58
CA ARG A 163 3.37 13.81 -14.25
C ARG A 163 2.15 14.36 -13.53
N GLN A 164 1.13 13.52 -13.34
CA GLN A 164 -0.11 13.92 -12.66
C GLN A 164 0.16 14.44 -11.25
N PHE A 165 1.08 13.80 -10.52
CA PHE A 165 1.44 14.24 -9.16
C PHE A 165 2.20 15.57 -9.17
N ALA A 166 3.21 15.73 -10.03
CA ALA A 166 3.99 16.95 -10.14
C ALA A 166 3.11 18.15 -10.55
N GLU A 167 2.24 17.98 -11.55
CA GLU A 167 1.35 19.04 -12.01
C GLU A 167 0.32 19.43 -10.95
N ARG A 168 -0.21 18.47 -10.19
CA ARG A 168 -1.08 18.74 -9.04
C ARG A 168 -0.37 19.55 -7.96
N LEU A 169 0.88 19.20 -7.63
CA LEU A 169 1.70 19.96 -6.67
C LEU A 169 1.92 21.40 -7.16
N ILE A 170 2.16 21.59 -8.46
CA ILE A 170 2.27 22.93 -9.06
C ILE A 170 0.95 23.70 -8.95
N ALA A 171 -0.18 23.05 -9.25
CA ALA A 171 -1.51 23.66 -9.17
C ALA A 171 -1.89 24.11 -7.75
N GLN A 172 -1.47 23.36 -6.72
CA GLN A 172 -1.69 23.71 -5.31
C GLN A 172 -0.94 24.98 -4.88
N ARG A 173 0.10 25.36 -5.63
CA ARG A 173 1.00 26.50 -5.35
C ARG A 173 1.75 26.38 -4.02
N GLY A 174 2.86 27.12 -3.94
CA GLY A 174 3.69 27.21 -2.75
C GLY A 174 5.06 26.57 -2.95
N ARG A 175 6.08 27.21 -2.36
CA ARG A 175 7.49 26.87 -2.61
C ARG A 175 7.83 25.42 -2.25
N GLN A 176 7.31 24.92 -1.12
CA GLN A 176 7.49 23.52 -0.71
C GLN A 176 6.88 22.55 -1.72
N LYS A 177 5.72 22.87 -2.29
CA LYS A 177 5.05 22.05 -3.32
C LYS A 177 5.84 22.05 -4.64
N TYR A 178 6.41 23.19 -5.03
CA TYR A 178 7.28 23.27 -6.20
C TYR A 178 8.59 22.48 -6.03
N GLN A 179 9.18 22.51 -4.84
CA GLN A 179 10.34 21.67 -4.51
C GLN A 179 10.00 20.19 -4.63
N GLU A 180 8.85 19.78 -4.10
CA GLU A 180 8.39 18.41 -4.19
C GLU A 180 8.09 18.00 -5.64
N ALA A 181 7.43 18.86 -6.42
CA ALA A 181 7.15 18.64 -7.83
C ALA A 181 8.45 18.43 -8.64
N SER A 182 9.46 19.24 -8.36
CA SER A 182 10.77 19.17 -9.04
C SER A 182 11.45 17.81 -8.81
N LYS A 183 11.26 17.16 -7.65
CA LYS A 183 11.79 15.80 -7.41
C LYS A 183 11.17 14.76 -8.35
N TYR A 184 9.84 14.83 -8.57
CA TYR A 184 9.16 13.90 -9.47
C TYR A 184 9.44 14.20 -10.94
N LEU A 185 9.59 15.47 -11.31
CA LEU A 185 10.05 15.88 -12.64
C LEU A 185 11.47 15.35 -12.94
N ALA A 186 12.37 15.36 -11.96
CA ALA A 186 13.69 14.75 -12.11
C ALA A 186 13.62 13.22 -12.30
N LYS A 187 12.72 12.53 -11.58
CA LYS A 187 12.44 11.10 -11.82
C LYS A 187 11.93 10.86 -13.23
N MET A 188 10.99 11.69 -13.72
CA MET A 188 10.48 11.60 -15.09
C MET A 188 11.60 11.76 -16.11
N ARG A 189 12.49 12.76 -15.92
CA ARG A 189 13.67 12.95 -16.79
C ARG A 189 14.50 11.67 -16.88
N ALA A 190 14.86 11.07 -15.75
CA ALA A 190 15.65 9.84 -15.72
C ALA A 190 14.95 8.67 -16.44
N LEU A 191 13.63 8.54 -16.29
CA LEU A 191 12.85 7.51 -16.99
C LEU A 191 12.78 7.75 -18.50
N TYR A 192 12.60 9.00 -18.95
CA TYR A 192 12.66 9.34 -20.37
C TYR A 192 14.06 9.08 -20.96
N GLU A 193 15.12 9.44 -20.24
CA GLU A 193 16.50 9.16 -20.66
C GLU A 193 16.74 7.64 -20.80
N LYS A 194 16.27 6.84 -19.84
CA LYS A 194 16.34 5.37 -19.88
C LYS A 194 15.58 4.78 -21.09
N LEU A 195 14.49 5.42 -21.49
CA LEU A 195 13.70 5.03 -22.67
C LEU A 195 14.29 5.54 -24.00
N GLY A 196 15.34 6.36 -23.98
CA GLY A 196 15.87 7.02 -25.18
C GLY A 196 14.97 8.16 -25.69
N GLU A 197 14.01 8.61 -24.89
CA GLU A 197 12.97 9.58 -25.24
C GLU A 197 13.33 11.00 -24.72
N SER A 198 14.61 11.38 -24.81
CA SER A 198 15.11 12.66 -24.26
C SER A 198 14.50 13.90 -24.95
N GLU A 199 14.13 13.79 -26.23
CA GLU A 199 13.43 14.85 -26.96
C GLU A 199 12.01 15.07 -26.43
N ALA A 200 11.31 13.98 -26.07
CA ALA A 200 9.98 14.05 -25.47
C ALA A 200 10.04 14.72 -24.09
N TRP A 201 11.04 14.39 -23.27
CA TRP A 201 11.31 15.09 -22.01
C TRP A 201 11.53 16.59 -22.23
N THR A 202 12.42 16.95 -23.16
CA THR A 202 12.77 18.35 -23.45
C THR A 202 11.55 19.15 -23.89
N SER A 203 10.71 18.55 -24.73
CA SER A 203 9.44 19.14 -25.18
C SER A 203 8.48 19.34 -24.01
N TYR A 204 8.34 18.33 -23.14
CA TYR A 204 7.48 18.39 -21.96
C TYR A 204 7.90 19.48 -20.97
N ILE A 205 9.17 19.50 -20.54
CA ILE A 205 9.64 20.46 -19.52
C ILE A 205 9.58 21.91 -20.05
N THR A 206 9.82 22.11 -21.35
CA THR A 206 9.68 23.42 -22.00
C THR A 206 8.23 23.89 -21.98
N ALA A 207 7.29 23.03 -22.36
CA ALA A 207 5.86 23.35 -22.31
C ALA A 207 5.41 23.66 -20.88
N LEU A 208 5.84 22.87 -19.89
CA LEU A 208 5.51 23.09 -18.48
C LEU A 208 6.00 24.46 -17.97
N ARG A 209 7.22 24.86 -18.34
CA ARG A 209 7.79 26.17 -17.99
C ARG A 209 7.02 27.32 -18.63
N GLU A 210 6.60 27.19 -19.89
CA GLU A 210 5.84 28.23 -20.59
C GLU A 210 4.44 28.39 -19.99
N GLN A 211 3.74 27.29 -19.74
CA GLN A 211 2.42 27.31 -19.08
C GLN A 211 2.47 27.99 -17.71
N ASN A 212 3.58 27.82 -16.98
CA ASN A 212 3.78 28.38 -15.65
C ASN A 212 4.72 29.60 -15.61
N ARG A 213 4.83 30.35 -16.72
CA ARG A 213 5.83 31.43 -16.88
C ARG A 213 5.74 32.54 -15.82
N ASN A 214 4.57 32.74 -15.21
CA ASN A 214 4.35 33.75 -14.17
C ASN A 214 4.74 33.27 -12.76
N LEU A 215 5.02 31.98 -12.58
CA LEU A 215 5.36 31.39 -11.28
C LEU A 215 6.88 31.45 -11.06
N ARG A 216 7.39 32.62 -10.65
CA ARG A 216 8.84 32.83 -10.42
C ARG A 216 9.45 31.81 -9.46
N ALA A 217 8.77 31.53 -8.33
CA ALA A 217 9.25 30.55 -7.37
C ALA A 217 9.35 29.13 -7.96
N LEU A 218 8.43 28.74 -8.85
CA LEU A 218 8.53 27.45 -9.54
C LEU A 218 9.76 27.41 -10.46
N LYS A 219 10.02 28.48 -11.23
CA LYS A 219 11.21 28.56 -12.10
C LYS A 219 12.51 28.41 -11.32
N GLU A 220 12.59 29.07 -10.15
CA GLU A 220 13.75 28.96 -9.27
C GLU A 220 13.94 27.52 -8.78
N GLU A 221 12.87 26.83 -8.34
CA GLU A 221 13.00 25.44 -7.90
C GLU A 221 13.31 24.45 -9.04
N LEU A 222 12.76 24.65 -10.25
CA LEU A 222 13.12 23.85 -11.43
C LEU A 222 14.61 24.03 -11.79
N ALA A 223 15.09 25.28 -11.81
CA ALA A 223 16.48 25.58 -12.07
C ALA A 223 17.41 24.97 -11.00
N ASN A 224 17.05 25.05 -9.72
CA ASN A 224 17.79 24.42 -8.62
C ASN A 224 17.86 22.89 -8.77
N ALA A 225 16.82 22.27 -9.34
CA ALA A 225 16.79 20.84 -9.62
C ALA A 225 17.47 20.43 -10.94
N GLY A 226 18.04 21.39 -11.70
CA GLY A 226 18.67 21.13 -13.00
C GLY A 226 17.67 20.74 -14.09
N LEU A 227 16.41 21.16 -13.97
CA LEU A 227 15.29 20.90 -14.89
C LEU A 227 14.97 22.14 -15.69
#